data_AF-A0A3D3SUM0-F1
#
_entry.id   AF-A0A3D3SUM0-F1
#
_cell.length_a   1.000
_cell.length_b   1.000
_cell.length_c   1.000
_cell.angle_alpha   90.00
_cell.angle_beta   90.00
_cell.angle_gamma   90.00
#
_symmetry.space_group_name_H-M   'P 1'
#
loop_
_entity.id
_entity.type
_entity.pdbx_description
1 polymer ?
#
loop_
_entity_poly.entity_id
_entity_poly.type
_entity_poly.pdbx_seq_one_letter_code
_entity_poly.pdbx_strand_id
1 'polypeptide(L)' 'MNKPGVSELFWAFSKMSMQAFGGVLPLAERLIVTERNWLIRKEFVEMLAVSQAMPGPNIINLA' A
#
# COMPACT_ATOMS: atom_id res chain seq x y z
N MET A 1 4.54 -6.03 -13.35
CA MET A 1 4.37 -4.80 -12.55
C MET A 1 3.72 -3.75 -13.42
N ASN A 2 2.50 -3.36 -13.09
CA ASN A 2 1.79 -2.30 -13.79
C ASN A 2 2.13 -0.98 -13.09
N LYS A 3 2.61 0.02 -13.84
CA LYS A 3 2.97 1.33 -13.24
C LYS A 3 1.68 2.14 -13.04
N PRO A 4 1.32 2.51 -11.80
CA PRO A 4 0.08 3.23 -11.57
C PRO A 4 0.13 4.65 -12.13
N GLY A 5 -1.00 5.09 -12.67
CA GLY A 5 -1.21 6.51 -13.00
C GLY A 5 -1.49 7.33 -11.73
N VAL A 6 -1.24 8.64 -11.79
CA VAL A 6 -1.48 9.57 -10.65
C VAL A 6 -2.95 9.55 -10.20
N SER A 7 -3.88 9.48 -11.16
CA SER A 7 -5.32 9.37 -10.88
C SER A 7 -5.69 8.04 -10.21
N GLU A 8 -4.99 6.96 -10.56
CA GLU A 8 -5.20 5.64 -9.99
C GLU A 8 -4.72 5.58 -8.54
N LEU A 9 -3.55 6.18 -8.25
CA LEU A 9 -3.04 6.34 -6.89
C LEU A 9 -4.03 7.13 -6.04
N PHE A 10 -4.47 8.30 -6.53
CA PHE A 10 -5.41 9.15 -5.80
C PHE A 10 -6.68 8.40 -5.38
N TRP A 11 -7.29 7.66 -6.31
CA TRP A 11 -8.50 6.89 -6.01
C TRP A 11 -8.24 5.67 -5.12
N ALA A 12 -7.10 4.99 -5.30
CA ALA A 12 -6.73 3.85 -4.47
C ALA A 12 -6.52 4.26 -3.01
N PHE A 13 -5.72 5.30 -2.76
CA PHE A 13 -5.48 5.81 -1.41
C PHE A 13 -6.75 6.41 -0.79
N SER A 14 -7.58 7.13 -1.56
CA SER A 14 -8.85 7.66 -1.05
C SER A 14 -9.80 6.54 -0.61
N LYS A 15 -9.94 5.47 -1.41
CA LYS A 15 -10.71 4.28 -1.02
C LYS A 15 -10.11 3.57 0.18
N MET A 16 -8.78 3.49 0.25
CA MET A 16 -8.09 2.85 1.37
C MET A 16 -8.34 3.60 2.67
N SER A 17 -8.24 4.94 2.67
CA SER A 17 -8.53 5.79 3.83
C SER A 17 -9.98 5.68 4.31
N MET A 18 -10.95 5.62 3.39
CA MET A 18 -12.36 5.43 3.74
C MET A 18 -12.65 4.06 4.37
N GLN A 19 -11.84 3.04 4.04
CA GLN A 19 -12.02 1.66 4.51
C GLN A 19 -11.01 1.26 5.61
N ALA A 20 -10.17 2.19 6.08
CA ALA A 20 -9.10 1.92 7.05
C ALA A 20 -9.60 1.66 8.48
N PHE A 21 -10.92 1.70 8.72
CA PHE A 21 -11.54 1.39 10.01
C PHE A 21 -11.39 -0.11 10.31
N GLY A 22 -10.36 -0.49 11.07
CA GLY A 22 -10.08 -1.87 11.48
C GLY A 22 -8.69 -2.39 11.09
N GLY A 23 -7.87 -1.57 10.43
CA GLY A 23 -6.50 -1.92 10.07
C GLY A 23 -6.26 -1.78 8.57
N VAL A 24 -5.32 -0.92 8.22
CA VAL A 24 -5.04 -0.58 6.82
C VAL A 24 -4.07 -1.56 6.15
N LEU A 25 -3.35 -2.36 6.94
CA LEU A 25 -2.31 -3.29 6.45
C LEU A 25 -2.86 -4.43 5.57
N PRO A 26 -3.90 -5.19 5.99
CA PRO A 26 -4.45 -6.27 5.17
C PRO A 26 -5.14 -5.73 3.91
N LEU A 27 -5.72 -4.53 4.03
CA LEU A 27 -6.34 -3.83 2.93
C LEU A 27 -5.29 -3.38 1.90
N ALA A 28 -4.18 -2.78 2.36
CA ALA A 28 -3.09 -2.34 1.52
C ALA A 28 -2.43 -3.50 0.78
N GLU A 29 -2.16 -4.61 1.47
CA GLU A 29 -1.61 -5.81 0.86
C GLU A 29 -2.52 -6.34 -0.26
N ARG A 30 -3.82 -6.49 0.03
CA ARG A 30 -4.79 -6.95 -0.97
C ARG A 30 -4.86 -6.02 -2.18
N LEU A 31 -4.95 -4.71 -1.95
CA LEU A 31 -5.11 -3.72 -3.02
C LEU A 31 -3.85 -3.63 -3.89
N ILE A 32 -2.67 -3.54 -3.27
CA ILE A 32 -1.39 -3.30 -3.96
C ILE A 32 -0.85 -4.57 -4.62
N VAL A 33 -1.00 -5.73 -3.96
CA VAL A 33 -0.45 -7.01 -4.46
C VAL A 33 -1.48 -7.77 -5.28
N THR A 34 -2.71 -7.94 -4.78
CA THR A 34 -3.69 -8.85 -5.40
C THR A 34 -4.53 -8.15 -6.46
N GLU A 35 -5.12 -6.99 -6.15
CA GLU A 35 -6.04 -6.32 -7.06
C GLU A 35 -5.32 -5.52 -8.14
N ARG A 36 -4.29 -4.76 -7.77
CA ARG A 36 -3.59 -3.85 -8.67
C ARG A 36 -2.29 -4.41 -9.25
N ASN A 37 -1.70 -5.44 -8.63
CA ASN A 37 -0.44 -6.06 -9.05
C ASN A 37 0.70 -5.03 -9.27
N TRP A 38 0.74 -4.01 -8.40
CA TRP A 38 1.80 -2.99 -8.40
C TRP A 38 3.09 -3.55 -7.82
N LEU A 39 2.99 -4.39 -6.78
CA LEU A 39 4.10 -5.08 -6.13
C LEU A 39 3.78 -6.57 -6.02
N ILE A 40 4.82 -7.41 -6.00
CA ILE A 40 4.65 -8.79 -5.54
C ILE A 40 4.69 -8.86 -4.00
N ARG A 41 4.09 -9.90 -3.41
CA ARG A 41 4.04 -10.07 -1.95
C ARG A 41 5.39 -9.91 -1.26
N LYS A 42 6.46 -10.42 -1.87
CA LYS A 42 7.83 -10.28 -1.36
C LYS A 42 8.27 -8.82 -1.27
N GLU A 43 8.10 -8.04 -2.34
CA GLU A 43 8.47 -6.62 -2.40
C GLU A 43 7.64 -5.78 -1.42
N PHE A 44 6.35 -6.10 -1.28
CA PHE A 44 5.48 -5.43 -0.31
C PHE A 44 5.97 -5.63 1.12
N VAL A 45 6.36 -6.85 1.50
CA VAL A 45 6.88 -7.16 2.84
C VAL A 45 8.25 -6.52 3.08
N GLU A 46 9.13 -6.51 2.08
CA GLU A 46 10.43 -5.85 2.16
C GLU A 46 10.28 -4.34 2.37
N MET A 47 9.43 -3.67 1.59
CA MET A 47 9.18 -2.24 1.78
C MET A 47 8.48 -1.96 3.11
N LEU A 48 7.52 -2.79 3.53
CA LEU A 48 6.89 -2.65 4.83
C LEU A 48 7.91 -2.75 5.99
N ALA A 49 8.87 -3.68 5.90
CA ALA A 49 9.92 -3.83 6.90
C ALA A 49 10.83 -2.60 6.96
N VAL A 50 11.17 -2.01 5.81
CA VAL A 50 11.90 -0.74 5.74
C VAL A 50 11.06 0.40 6.34
N SER A 51 9.77 0.48 6.01
CA SER A 51 8.88 1.51 6.54
C SER A 51 8.73 1.46 8.05
N GLN A 52 8.75 0.26 8.66
CA GLN A 52 8.74 0.04 10.11
C GLN A 52 10.05 0.44 10.80
N ALA A 53 11.15 0.47 10.06
CA ALA A 53 12.41 0.98 10.56
C ALA A 53 12.48 2.52 10.53
N MET A 54 11.62 3.18 9.74
CA MET A 54 11.56 4.64 9.63
C MET A 54 10.60 5.24 10.67
N PRO A 55 10.94 6.36 11.32
CA PRO A 55 10.02 7.03 12.23
C PRO A 55 8.83 7.60 11.44
N GLY A 56 7.62 7.10 11.71
CA GLY A 56 6.40 7.61 11.08
C GLY A 56 5.37 6.52 10.74
N PRO A 57 4.30 6.88 10.02
CA PRO A 57 3.26 5.94 9.61
C PRO A 57 3.75 5.00 8.50
N ASN A 58 3.87 3.71 8.84
CA ASN A 58 4.45 2.66 7.98
C ASN A 58 3.86 2.56 6.56
N ILE A 59 2.54 2.75 6.43
CA ILE A 59 1.86 2.62 5.13
C ILE A 59 2.09 3.83 4.22
N ILE A 60 2.45 4.98 4.80
CA ILE A 60 2.78 6.19 4.02
C ILE A 60 4.23 6.14 3.54
N ASN A 61 5.12 5.52 4.33
CA ASN A 61 6.51 5.28 3.96
C ASN A 61 6.69 4.17 2.91
N LEU A 62 5.61 3.52 2.48
CA LEU A 62 5.57 2.48 1.44
C LEU A 62 5.45 3.07 0.02
N ALA A 63 5.51 4.41 -0.11
CA ALA A 63 5.29 5.18 -1.35
C ALA A 63 6.55 5.38 -2.19
#